data_AF-A0A7J9ZXU2-F1
#
_entry.id   AF-A0A7J9ZXU2-F1
#
_cell.length_a   1.000
_cell.length_b   1.000
_cell.length_c   1.000
_cell.angle_alpha   90.00
_cell.angle_beta   90.00
_cell.angle_gamma   90.00
#
_symmetry.space_group_name_H-M   'P 1'
#
loop_
_entity.id
_entity.type
_entity.pdbx_description
1 polymer ?
#
loop_
_entity_poly.entity_id
_entity_poly.type
_entity_poly.pdbx_seq_one_letter_code
_entity_poly.pdbx_strand_id
1 'polypeptide(L)'
;MDDRPVPDYPFPRSTALEPPPAWADLLDRCPVAHVRLPSGDAAQLVTRYDDVRALLTDTRFGRGGERSARVATTDDGGIFNR
;
A
#
# COMPACT_ATOMS: atom_id res chain seq x y z
N MET A 1 -13.51 -10.18 -14.80
CA MET A 1 -12.53 -9.15 -14.42
C MET A 1 -13.18 -8.36 -13.31
N ASP A 2 -12.60 -8.38 -12.12
CA ASP A 2 -13.13 -7.66 -10.95
C ASP A 2 -12.98 -6.16 -11.23
N ASP A 3 -14.07 -5.54 -11.71
CA ASP A 3 -14.13 -4.13 -12.16
C ASP A 3 -14.27 -3.18 -10.96
N ARG A 4 -13.59 -3.51 -9.86
CA ARG A 4 -13.61 -2.68 -8.66
C ARG A 4 -12.65 -1.51 -8.86
N PRO A 5 -13.11 -0.26 -8.66
CA PRO A 5 -12.25 0.90 -8.81
C PRO A 5 -11.07 0.79 -7.84
N VAL A 6 -9.86 0.95 -8.37
CA VAL A 6 -8.61 0.96 -7.60
C VAL A 6 -8.57 2.23 -6.75
N PRO A 7 -8.64 2.13 -5.41
CA PRO A 7 -8.68 3.31 -4.55
C PRO A 7 -7.30 3.98 -4.46
N ASP A 8 -7.32 5.29 -4.24
CA ASP A 8 -6.12 6.06 -3.96
C ASP A 8 -5.59 5.77 -2.55
N TYR A 9 -4.27 5.68 -2.45
CA TYR A 9 -3.54 5.55 -1.20
C TYR A 9 -2.61 6.76 -1.02
N PRO A 10 -2.44 7.31 0.20
CA PRO A 10 -2.98 6.85 1.50
C PRO A 10 -4.47 7.16 1.69
N PHE A 11 -5.17 6.30 2.44
CA PHE A 11 -6.59 6.53 2.76
C PHE A 11 -6.76 7.74 3.68
N PRO A 12 -7.83 8.54 3.48
CA PRO A 12 -8.12 9.68 4.34
C PRO A 12 -8.46 9.22 5.77
N ARG A 13 -7.90 9.93 6.75
CA ARG A 13 -8.25 9.75 8.17
C ARG A 13 -9.42 10.66 8.52
N SER A 14 -10.42 10.13 9.22
CA SER A 14 -11.55 10.92 9.74
C SER A 14 -11.16 11.68 11.00
N THR A 15 -10.27 11.13 11.83
CA THR A 15 -9.75 11.75 13.05
C THR A 15 -8.24 11.54 13.19
N ALA A 16 -7.62 12.20 14.15
CA ALA A 16 -6.17 12.06 14.40
C ALA A 16 -5.78 10.70 15.00
N LEU A 17 -6.69 10.07 15.75
CA LEU A 17 -6.41 8.89 16.56
C LEU A 17 -7.02 7.59 16.02
N GLU A 18 -8.07 7.69 15.21
CA GLU A 18 -8.73 6.51 14.65
C GLU A 18 -8.10 6.10 13.30
N PRO A 19 -8.01 4.80 13.02
CA PRO A 19 -7.61 4.34 11.71
C PRO A 19 -8.65 4.75 10.65
N PRO A 20 -8.24 4.97 9.39
CA PRO A 20 -9.17 5.10 8.27
C PRO A 20 -10.21 3.96 8.23
N PRO A 21 -11.51 4.26 8.07
CA PRO A 21 -12.55 3.22 8.01
C PRO A 21 -12.30 2.15 6.93
N ALA A 22 -11.62 2.51 5.84
CA ALA A 22 -11.24 1.61 4.76
C ALA A 22 -10.38 0.41 5.21
N TRP A 23 -9.65 0.53 6.32
CA TRP A 23 -8.86 -0.59 6.85
C TRP A 23 -9.72 -1.77 7.30
N ALA A 24 -10.83 -1.51 7.98
CA ALA A 24 -11.72 -2.56 8.47
C ALA A 24 -12.31 -3.35 7.28
N ASP A 25 -12.73 -2.62 6.25
CA ASP A 25 -13.28 -3.20 5.02
C ASP A 25 -12.28 -4.07 4.26
N LEU A 26 -11.01 -3.63 4.17
CA LEU A 26 -9.95 -4.40 3.50
C LEU A 26 -9.58 -5.66 4.29
N LEU A 27 -9.46 -5.56 5.61
CA LEU A 27 -9.14 -6.71 6.46
C LEU A 27 -10.19 -7.83 6.34
N ASP A 28 -11.46 -7.45 6.24
CA ASP A 28 -12.59 -8.37 6.14
C ASP A 28 -12.73 -8.96 4.73
N ARG A 29 -12.74 -8.10 3.69
CA ARG A 29 -13.18 -8.51 2.34
C ARG A 29 -12.04 -8.69 1.33
N CYS A 30 -10.92 -8.01 1.48
CA CYS A 30 -9.86 -7.97 0.47
C CYS A 30 -8.49 -7.69 1.11
N PRO A 31 -7.89 -8.69 1.78
CA PRO A 31 -6.68 -8.50 2.56
C PRO A 31 -5.43 -8.21 1.73
N VAL A 32 -5.50 -8.44 0.42
CA VAL A 32 -4.52 -8.03 -0.59
C VAL A 32 -5.27 -7.27 -1.68
N ALA A 33 -5.21 -5.95 -1.65
CA ALA A 33 -5.95 -5.08 -2.56
C ALA A 33 -5.02 -4.29 -3.49
N HIS A 34 -5.46 -4.03 -4.72
CA HIS A 34 -4.76 -3.08 -5.59
C HIS A 34 -5.07 -1.65 -5.14
N VAL A 35 -4.07 -0.78 -5.13
CA VAL A 35 -4.18 0.65 -4.80
C VAL A 35 -3.38 1.49 -5.80
N ARG A 36 -3.74 2.76 -5.93
CA ARG A 36 -2.99 3.76 -6.69
C ARG A 36 -2.19 4.63 -5.73
N LEU A 37 -0.88 4.73 -5.94
CA LEU A 37 0.02 5.56 -5.14
C LEU A 37 -0.01 7.02 -5.62
N PRO A 38 0.49 7.98 -4.83
CA PRO A 38 0.56 9.38 -5.22
C PRO A 38 1.35 9.64 -6.52
N SER A 39 2.30 8.76 -6.84
CA SER A 39 3.05 8.77 -8.10
C SER A 39 2.21 8.46 -9.35
N GLY A 40 1.00 7.91 -9.16
CA GLY A 40 0.17 7.31 -10.19
C GLY A 40 0.41 5.81 -10.37
N ASP A 41 1.48 5.26 -9.81
CA ASP A 41 1.82 3.83 -9.96
C ASP A 41 0.84 2.95 -9.18
N ALA A 42 0.57 1.76 -9.71
CA ALA A 42 -0.24 0.75 -9.03
C ALA A 42 0.62 -0.09 -8.07
N ALA A 43 0.06 -0.44 -6.92
CA ALA A 43 0.68 -1.32 -5.94
C ALA A 43 -0.34 -2.27 -5.30
N GLN A 44 0.15 -3.33 -4.65
CA GLN A 44 -0.67 -4.18 -3.80
C GLN A 44 -0.49 -3.79 -2.33
N LEU A 45 -1.61 -3.56 -1.63
CA LEU A 45 -1.68 -3.30 -0.21
C LEU A 45 -2.07 -4.58 0.53
N VAL A 46 -1.15 -5.10 1.35
CA VAL A 46 -1.35 -6.26 2.21
C VAL A 46 -1.72 -5.78 3.61
N THR A 47 -2.80 -6.31 4.19
CA THR A 47 -3.35 -5.78 5.46
C THR A 47 -3.33 -6.78 6.62
N ARG A 48 -3.37 -8.09 6.36
CA ARG A 48 -3.34 -9.11 7.43
C ARG A 48 -1.96 -9.20 8.06
N TYR A 49 -1.94 -9.30 9.39
CA TYR A 49 -0.71 -9.34 10.18
C TYR A 49 0.22 -10.48 9.74
N ASP A 50 -0.29 -11.70 9.60
CA ASP A 50 0.52 -12.87 9.23
C ASP A 50 1.14 -12.73 7.84
N ASP A 51 0.37 -12.18 6.89
CA ASP A 51 0.83 -11.93 5.52
C ASP A 51 1.92 -10.85 5.50
N VAL A 52 1.70 -9.73 6.19
CA VAL A 52 2.71 -8.66 6.31
C VAL A 52 3.99 -9.19 6.98
N ARG A 53 3.86 -9.95 8.06
CA ARG A 53 5.00 -10.54 8.77
C ARG A 53 5.79 -11.47 7.86
N ALA A 54 5.11 -12.38 7.15
CA ALA A 54 5.77 -13.29 6.22
C ALA A 54 6.52 -12.52 5.12
N LEU A 55 5.84 -11.55 4.49
CA LEU A 55 6.37 -10.77 3.37
C LEU A 55 7.62 -9.97 3.78
N LEU A 56 7.60 -9.34 4.96
CA LEU A 56 8.76 -8.57 5.46
C LEU A 56 9.96 -9.43 5.87
N THR A 57 9.76 -10.73 6.12
CA THR A 57 10.85 -11.67 6.48
C THR A 57 11.37 -12.48 5.29
N ASP A 58 10.70 -12.42 4.15
CA ASP A 58 11.01 -13.23 2.98
C ASP A 58 11.97 -12.50 2.04
N THR A 59 13.12 -13.11 1.79
CA THR A 59 14.21 -12.53 0.97
C THR A 59 13.84 -12.29 -0.50
N ARG A 60 12.72 -12.84 -0.97
CA ARG A 60 12.18 -12.57 -2.30
C ARG A 60 11.62 -11.15 -2.42
N PHE A 61 11.26 -10.51 -1.29
CA PHE A 61 10.73 -9.15 -1.26
C PHE A 61 11.79 -8.16 -0.78
N GLY A 62 12.46 -7.51 -1.73
CA GLY A 62 13.45 -6.47 -1.46
C GLY A 62 12.84 -5.09 -1.27
N ARG A 63 13.61 -4.18 -0.66
CA ARG A 63 13.26 -2.76 -0.55
C ARG A 63 13.71 -2.03 -1.83
N GLY A 64 12.79 -1.82 -2.76
CA GLY A 64 13.04 -1.06 -4.00
C GLY A 64 13.71 -1.85 -5.13
N GLY A 65 14.01 -1.16 -6.22
CA GLY A 65 14.59 -1.71 -7.46
C GLY A 65 14.06 -1.00 -8.70
N GLU A 66 14.68 -1.24 -9.86
CA GLU A 66 14.30 -0.61 -11.14
C GLU A 66 12.82 -0.81 -11.49
N ARG A 67 12.24 -1.94 -11.08
CA ARG A 67 10.85 -2.33 -11.37
C ARG A 67 9.88 -2.05 -10.22
N SER A 68 10.30 -1.36 -9.17
CA SER A 68 9.43 -1.05 -8.04
C SER A 68 8.53 0.14 -8.33
N ALA A 69 7.28 0.08 -7.84
CA ALA A 69 6.38 1.22 -7.88
C ALA A 69 6.96 2.39 -7.07
N ARG A 70 6.88 3.60 -7.63
CA ARG A 70 7.29 4.82 -6.94
C ARG A 70 6.24 5.20 -5.92
N VAL A 71 6.66 5.56 -4.71
CA VAL A 71 5.74 5.93 -3.63
C VAL A 71 5.38 7.42 -3.67
N ALA A 72 6.34 8.27 -3.99
CA ALA A 72 6.16 9.72 -4.05
C ALA A 72 6.15 10.21 -5.50
N THR A 73 5.65 11.42 -5.70
CA THR A 73 5.78 12.14 -6.98
C THR A 73 7.22 12.62 -7.24
N THR A 74 8.05 12.73 -6.20
CA THR A 74 9.46 13.08 -6.30
C THR A 74 10.31 11.87 -6.69
N ASP A 75 11.30 12.09 -7.56
CA ASP A 75 12.16 11.04 -8.12
C ASP A 75 13.00 10.31 -7.06
N ASP A 76 13.38 11.00 -5.98
CA ASP A 76 14.23 10.44 -4.91
C ASP A 76 13.49 9.49 -3.93
N GLY A 77 12.18 9.29 -4.10
CA GLY A 77 11.37 8.46 -3.19
C GLY A 77 10.87 9.17 -1.93
N GLY A 78 11.01 10.50 -1.86
CA GLY A 78 10.48 11.36 -0.79
C GLY A 78 11.45 11.61 0.37
N ILE A 79 11.03 12.45 1.32
CA ILE A 79 11.90 13.04 2.37
C ILE A 79 12.55 12.03 3.35
N PHE A 80 12.13 10.76 3.31
CA PHE A 80 12.59 9.71 4.22
C PHE A 80 13.52 8.69 3.54
N ASN A 81 13.77 8.83 2.24
CA ASN A 81 14.64 7.95 1.49
C ASN A 81 15.99 8.67 1.31
N ARG A 82 16.96 8.35 2.17
CA ARG A 82 18.36 8.76 2.08
C ARG A 82 19.24 7.53 2.04
#